data_AF-A0A7T1P6C1-F1
#
_entry.id   AF-A0A7T1P6C1-F1
#
_cell.length_a   1.000
_cell.length_b   1.000
_cell.length_c   1.000
_cell.angle_alpha   90.00
_cell.angle_beta   90.00
_cell.angle_gamma   90.00
#
_symmetry.space_group_name_H-M   'P 1'
#
loop_
_entity.id
_entity.type
_entity.pdbx_description
1 polymer ?
#
loop_
_entity_poly.entity_id
_entity_poly.type
_entity_poly.pdbx_seq_one_letter_code
_entity_poly.pdbx_strand_id
1 'polypeptide(L)'
;MAEQAEVDLNLAKQSLSGQIALVSTQASQYFTASRDETARQVSALRVAVTQDYVAKSVFEETARGISQRFESLYVGGTNLLTGTDEYTEIFNSEQSHAEFLRTPYDLAPVFDKYGLIEYTLSFDLRASQAGQVAVYQQNGSGSKYSGLWKNLTVTTEWQRFHVTFTPTEGTVSLANSYLAFYGTYGTGVKPIIRRAKIERGAIATDWSPAPEDQQSYADTKIAEYKTTVDGRFATLQSQKANQVDLQTVRETVNLYERIIGSTETGIKDKVARMVMTDSLFLTEVKDKISGTATQVSQLSNSWAVKNLTSAGTVLNQINLLANGTNRIDGRLTHITGQTLIDNGVINNAMIGELDAGKITSGTVDAARIKANSIDGSKIAFDEAFFNGLSANQAYLKKLFAKDAFLTAVQAVNLSAKQIAGGIAKALNGGMDVNFDESKINFYTNVAAIRRIYTGHPTQFIKFETEGNYSRTIIGSNRNGGEVFNSATFAGIVVENTNNINTEDNVRVYGDNTLFRHAQGDVGWNINSVTQRIVPANINAESEIWSKHFVAPDKNSKPVRLDTAVAALWDIWNHIIYNNFEFNEALRTHIKARRDNWKFELNL
;
A
#
# COMPACT_ATOMS: atom_id res chain seq x y z
N MET A 1 -42.49 21.72 -82.82
CA MET A 1 -41.27 21.33 -82.09
C MET A 1 -40.01 22.05 -82.58
N ALA A 2 -39.79 22.20 -83.91
CA ALA A 2 -38.61 22.91 -84.42
C ALA A 2 -38.58 24.43 -84.11
N GLU A 3 -39.73 25.10 -84.16
CA GLU A 3 -39.83 26.56 -83.98
C GLU A 3 -39.52 27.04 -82.54
N GLN A 4 -39.91 26.26 -81.52
CA GLN A 4 -39.61 26.58 -80.12
C GLN A 4 -38.12 26.45 -79.78
N ALA A 5 -37.43 25.45 -80.36
CA ALA A 5 -36.00 25.25 -80.15
C ALA A 5 -35.15 26.37 -80.77
N GLU A 6 -35.62 26.99 -81.86
CA GLU A 6 -34.94 28.13 -82.49
C GLU A 6 -35.07 29.41 -81.66
N VAL A 7 -36.23 29.64 -81.05
CA VAL A 7 -36.45 30.77 -80.13
C VAL A 7 -35.57 30.62 -78.88
N ASP A 8 -35.54 29.44 -78.27
CA ASP A 8 -34.74 29.18 -77.07
C ASP A 8 -33.23 29.32 -77.35
N LEU A 9 -32.77 28.85 -78.52
CA LEU A 9 -31.38 29.01 -78.95
C LEU A 9 -31.01 30.49 -79.16
N ASN A 10 -31.92 31.28 -79.75
CA ASN A 10 -31.67 32.70 -79.96
C ASN A 10 -31.67 33.49 -78.64
N LEU A 11 -32.55 33.16 -77.70
CA LEU A 11 -32.54 33.73 -76.35
C LEU A 11 -31.25 33.36 -75.59
N ALA A 12 -30.78 32.11 -75.70
CA ALA A 12 -29.52 31.69 -75.09
C ALA A 12 -28.31 32.41 -75.70
N LYS A 13 -28.28 32.61 -77.03
CA LYS A 13 -27.22 33.39 -77.70
C LYS A 13 -27.23 34.85 -77.25
N GLN A 14 -28.42 35.46 -77.12
CA GLN A 14 -28.54 36.85 -76.68
C GLN A 14 -28.12 37.01 -75.22
N SER A 15 -28.47 36.05 -74.35
CA SER A 15 -28.02 36.00 -72.96
C SER A 15 -26.49 35.83 -72.86
N LEU A 16 -25.90 34.93 -73.66
CA LEU A 16 -24.46 34.71 -73.69
C LEU A 16 -23.70 35.94 -74.18
N SER A 17 -24.17 36.61 -75.24
CA SER A 17 -23.60 37.88 -75.69
C SER A 17 -23.68 38.97 -74.63
N GLY A 18 -24.77 39.04 -73.87
CA GLY A 18 -24.92 39.95 -72.73
C GLY A 18 -23.89 39.67 -71.61
N GLN A 19 -23.68 38.40 -71.27
CA GLN A 19 -22.69 38.00 -70.27
C GLN A 19 -21.25 38.31 -70.73
N ILE A 20 -20.93 38.06 -72.00
CA ILE A 20 -19.60 38.39 -72.56
C ILE A 20 -19.34 39.89 -72.51
N ALA A 21 -20.32 40.72 -72.86
CA ALA A 21 -20.20 42.18 -72.79
C ALA A 21 -19.99 42.67 -71.34
N LEU A 22 -20.70 42.07 -70.37
CA LEU A 22 -20.56 42.39 -68.96
C LEU A 22 -19.15 42.04 -68.44
N VAL A 23 -18.67 40.84 -68.74
CA VAL A 23 -17.33 40.37 -68.34
C VAL A 23 -16.24 41.23 -68.97
N SER A 24 -16.38 41.58 -70.25
CA SER A 24 -15.43 42.47 -70.93
C SER A 24 -15.39 43.87 -70.29
N THR A 25 -16.54 44.39 -69.87
CA THR A 25 -16.64 45.69 -69.19
C THR A 25 -15.99 45.65 -67.80
N GLN A 26 -16.26 44.59 -67.03
CA GLN A 26 -15.65 44.38 -65.72
C GLN A 26 -14.13 44.24 -65.83
N ALA A 27 -13.64 43.43 -66.77
CA ALA A 27 -12.20 43.28 -67.01
C ALA A 27 -11.53 44.63 -67.30
N SER A 28 -12.14 45.44 -68.16
CA SER A 28 -11.60 46.77 -68.50
C SER A 28 -11.60 47.73 -67.29
N GLN A 29 -12.61 47.67 -66.43
CA GLN A 29 -12.66 48.47 -65.19
C GLN A 29 -11.56 48.05 -64.20
N TYR A 30 -11.32 46.75 -64.03
CA TYR A 30 -10.25 46.26 -63.16
C TYR A 30 -8.86 46.68 -63.65
N PHE A 31 -8.61 46.63 -64.97
CA PHE A 31 -7.34 47.08 -65.53
C PHE A 31 -7.10 48.58 -65.34
N THR A 32 -8.13 49.42 -65.51
CA THR A 32 -8.02 50.86 -65.25
C THR A 32 -7.75 51.15 -63.78
N ALA A 33 -8.51 50.52 -62.87
CA ALA A 33 -8.30 50.70 -61.43
C ALA A 33 -6.90 50.27 -60.98
N SER A 34 -6.38 49.17 -61.51
CA SER A 34 -5.02 48.71 -61.21
C SER A 34 -3.95 49.69 -61.69
N ARG A 35 -4.13 50.30 -62.87
CA ARG A 35 -3.20 51.30 -63.40
C ARG A 35 -3.22 52.59 -62.57
N ASP A 36 -4.40 53.07 -62.22
CA ASP A 36 -4.56 54.30 -61.45
C ASP A 36 -3.98 54.15 -60.04
N GLU A 37 -4.19 53.01 -59.40
CA GLU A 37 -3.63 52.72 -58.09
C GLU A 37 -2.09 52.62 -58.13
N THR A 38 -1.53 51.97 -59.16
CA THR A 38 -0.08 51.93 -59.37
C THR A 38 0.51 53.33 -59.54
N ALA A 39 -0.13 54.19 -60.33
CA ALA A 39 0.32 55.56 -60.53
C ALA A 39 0.28 56.39 -59.23
N ARG A 40 -0.74 56.16 -58.39
CA ARG A 40 -0.88 56.82 -57.08
C ARG A 40 0.26 56.43 -56.13
N GLN A 41 0.57 55.13 -56.05
CA GLN A 41 1.64 54.61 -55.19
C GLN A 41 3.03 55.12 -55.61
N VAL A 42 3.31 55.16 -56.93
CA VAL A 42 4.58 55.68 -57.45
C VAL A 42 4.75 57.17 -57.14
N SER A 43 3.69 57.97 -57.26
CA SER A 43 3.73 59.40 -56.90
C SER A 43 3.99 59.60 -55.40
N ALA A 44 3.35 58.81 -54.53
CA ALA A 44 3.55 58.90 -53.08
C ALA A 44 5.00 58.59 -52.68
N LEU A 45 5.60 57.56 -53.29
CA LEU A 45 6.99 57.18 -53.03
C LEU A 45 7.97 58.29 -53.42
N ARG A 46 7.72 58.99 -54.54
CA ARG A 46 8.60 60.07 -55.02
C ARG A 46 8.58 61.29 -54.08
N VAL A 47 7.44 61.59 -53.46
CA VAL A 47 7.33 62.68 -52.46
C VAL A 47 8.12 62.33 -51.20
N ALA A 48 8.00 61.11 -50.68
CA ALA A 48 8.70 60.68 -49.47
C ALA A 48 10.23 60.78 -49.59
N VAL A 49 10.79 60.28 -50.70
CA VAL A 49 12.25 60.31 -50.94
C VAL A 49 12.80 61.75 -51.02
N THR A 50 12.00 62.68 -51.55
CA THR A 50 12.43 64.08 -51.69
C THR A 50 12.50 64.80 -50.34
N GLN A 51 11.57 64.51 -49.42
CA GLN A 51 11.54 65.12 -48.08
C GLN A 51 12.74 64.69 -47.22
N ASP A 52 13.09 63.42 -47.24
CA ASP A 52 14.25 62.89 -46.48
C ASP A 52 15.58 63.51 -46.92
N TYR A 53 15.74 63.78 -48.21
CA TYR A 53 16.99 64.36 -48.74
C TYR A 53 17.22 65.80 -48.25
N VAL A 54 16.16 66.61 -48.17
CA VAL A 54 16.23 68.01 -47.71
C VAL A 54 16.54 68.10 -46.21
N ALA A 55 16.00 67.20 -45.39
CA ALA A 55 16.26 67.18 -43.96
C ALA A 55 17.74 66.91 -43.62
N LYS A 56 18.42 66.08 -44.42
CA LYS A 56 19.83 65.74 -44.22
C LYS A 56 20.78 66.94 -44.47
N SER A 57 20.53 67.76 -45.50
CA SER A 57 21.45 68.85 -45.84
C SER A 57 21.49 69.97 -44.80
N VAL A 58 20.35 70.28 -44.17
CA VAL A 58 20.24 71.34 -43.15
C VAL A 58 21.03 71.00 -41.88
N PHE A 59 21.07 69.72 -41.51
CA PHE A 59 21.83 69.26 -40.35
C PHE A 59 23.35 69.43 -40.53
N GLU A 60 23.87 69.09 -41.72
CA GLU A 60 25.31 69.19 -42.01
C GLU A 60 25.83 70.63 -41.96
N GLU A 61 25.01 71.61 -42.37
CA GLU A 61 25.38 73.03 -42.36
C GLU A 61 25.49 73.61 -40.94
N THR A 62 24.55 73.23 -40.05
CA THR A 62 24.53 73.69 -38.66
C THR A 62 25.74 73.18 -37.86
N ALA A 63 26.15 71.92 -38.10
CA ALA A 63 27.31 71.32 -37.44
C ALA A 63 28.62 72.08 -37.74
N ARG A 64 28.78 72.60 -38.96
CA ARG A 64 29.97 73.35 -39.39
C ARG A 64 30.15 74.68 -38.66
N GLY A 65 29.07 75.42 -38.40
CA GLY A 65 29.12 76.74 -37.76
C GLY A 65 29.54 76.69 -36.29
N ILE A 66 29.22 75.61 -35.59
CA ILE A 66 29.60 75.41 -34.18
C ILE A 66 31.10 75.15 -34.05
N SER A 67 31.69 74.37 -34.98
CA SER A 67 33.13 74.07 -34.98
C SER A 67 34.00 75.32 -35.05
N GLN A 68 33.66 76.29 -35.90
CA GLN A 68 34.47 77.50 -36.08
C GLN A 68 34.55 78.40 -34.84
N ARG A 69 33.52 78.42 -33.98
CA ARG A 69 33.49 79.26 -32.77
C ARG A 69 34.33 78.72 -31.62
N PHE A 70 34.67 77.43 -31.64
CA PHE A 70 35.52 76.80 -30.62
C PHE A 70 37.02 77.02 -30.90
N GLU A 71 37.41 77.29 -32.14
CA GLU A 71 38.82 77.43 -32.52
C GLU A 71 39.47 78.75 -32.04
N SER A 72 38.70 79.75 -31.58
CA SER A 72 39.21 81.08 -31.22
C SER A 72 39.47 81.32 -29.72
N LEU A 73 39.36 80.31 -28.85
CA LEU A 73 39.61 80.43 -27.40
C LEU A 73 40.98 79.84 -27.02
N TYR A 74 41.97 80.69 -26.71
CA TYR A 74 43.27 80.26 -26.17
C TYR A 74 43.26 80.34 -24.64
N VAL A 75 43.03 79.20 -23.97
CA VAL A 75 43.13 79.07 -22.52
C VAL A 75 44.48 78.44 -22.17
N GLY A 76 45.35 79.17 -21.47
CA GLY A 76 46.55 78.60 -20.88
C GLY A 76 46.21 77.90 -19.57
N GLY A 77 45.86 76.60 -19.63
CA GLY A 77 45.70 75.77 -18.42
C GLY A 77 46.95 74.97 -18.05
N THR A 78 47.89 74.85 -19.00
CA THR A 78 49.07 73.99 -18.88
C THR A 78 50.20 74.75 -18.19
N ASN A 79 50.70 74.21 -17.07
CA ASN A 79 51.96 74.67 -16.51
C ASN A 79 53.10 74.32 -17.48
N LEU A 80 53.84 75.31 -17.94
CA LEU A 80 54.99 75.10 -18.83
C LEU A 80 56.32 75.12 -18.06
N LEU A 81 56.29 75.34 -16.75
CA LEU A 81 57.47 75.40 -15.89
C LEU A 81 57.73 74.04 -15.24
N THR A 82 58.74 73.33 -15.75
CA THR A 82 59.13 71.99 -15.31
C THR A 82 59.89 72.00 -13.98
N GLY A 83 59.83 70.90 -13.25
CA GLY A 83 60.50 70.71 -11.96
C GLY A 83 59.86 71.49 -10.80
N THR A 84 58.70 72.08 -11.04
CA THR A 84 57.89 72.71 -9.99
C THR A 84 57.00 71.66 -9.32
N ASP A 85 56.73 71.84 -8.04
CA ASP A 85 55.76 71.01 -7.32
C ASP A 85 54.88 71.85 -6.39
N GLU A 86 53.91 71.19 -5.76
CA GLU A 86 52.90 71.86 -4.95
C GLU A 86 53.42 72.30 -3.57
N TYR A 87 54.42 71.62 -3.00
CA TYR A 87 54.72 71.67 -1.57
C TYR A 87 56.12 72.19 -1.25
N THR A 88 57.06 72.13 -2.19
CA THR A 88 58.45 72.52 -2.00
C THR A 88 58.58 74.03 -1.86
N GLU A 89 58.98 74.47 -0.67
CA GLU A 89 59.33 75.85 -0.37
C GLU A 89 60.76 76.14 -0.83
N ILE A 90 60.92 77.11 -1.73
CA ILE A 90 62.22 77.55 -2.23
C ILE A 90 62.59 78.86 -1.55
N PHE A 91 63.73 78.86 -0.89
CA PHE A 91 64.30 80.01 -0.17
C PHE A 91 65.82 79.95 -0.25
N ASN A 92 66.48 81.09 0.01
CA ASN A 92 67.92 81.14 0.10
C ASN A 92 68.38 80.83 1.53
N SER A 93 69.16 79.76 1.69
CA SER A 93 69.68 79.33 3.00
C SER A 93 70.92 80.09 3.47
N GLU A 94 71.54 80.91 2.61
CA GLU A 94 72.72 81.71 2.97
C GLU A 94 72.33 82.98 3.73
N GLN A 95 72.71 83.07 5.01
CA GLN A 95 72.26 84.15 5.90
C GLN A 95 72.72 85.56 5.50
N SER A 96 73.82 85.71 4.75
CA SER A 96 74.40 87.01 4.38
C SER A 96 73.73 87.69 3.19
N HIS A 97 72.94 86.96 2.38
CA HIS A 97 72.26 87.48 1.18
C HIS A 97 70.85 86.90 1.00
N ALA A 98 70.18 86.58 2.12
CA ALA A 98 68.92 85.84 2.11
C ALA A 98 67.72 86.63 1.53
N GLU A 99 67.85 87.95 1.37
CA GLU A 99 66.86 88.80 0.69
C GLU A 99 66.86 88.62 -0.83
N PHE A 100 67.88 87.95 -1.39
CA PHE A 100 67.92 87.56 -2.79
C PHE A 100 67.72 86.05 -2.95
N LEU A 101 66.78 85.66 -3.83
CA LEU A 101 66.47 84.28 -4.17
C LEU A 101 66.52 84.10 -5.69
N ARG A 102 67.51 83.35 -6.17
CA ARG A 102 67.45 82.75 -7.51
C ARG A 102 66.82 81.38 -7.40
N THR A 103 65.66 81.18 -8.01
CA THR A 103 65.02 79.86 -8.05
C THR A 103 65.78 78.95 -9.02
N PRO A 104 65.66 77.62 -8.91
CA PRO A 104 66.19 76.70 -9.91
C PRO A 104 65.43 76.75 -11.24
N TYR A 105 64.34 77.52 -11.31
CA TYR A 105 63.43 77.53 -12.45
C TYR A 105 63.92 78.45 -13.56
N ASP A 106 64.37 77.85 -14.66
CA ASP A 106 64.74 78.57 -15.87
C ASP A 106 63.52 78.77 -16.77
N LEU A 107 63.21 80.03 -17.09
CA LEU A 107 62.11 80.40 -17.96
C LEU A 107 62.50 80.37 -19.46
N ALA A 108 63.79 80.35 -19.80
CA ALA A 108 64.24 80.39 -21.18
C ALA A 108 63.72 79.22 -22.05
N PRO A 109 63.73 77.95 -21.59
CA PRO A 109 63.21 76.82 -22.38
C PRO A 109 61.74 76.97 -22.76
N VAL A 110 60.94 77.63 -21.90
CA VAL A 110 59.53 77.88 -22.19
C VAL A 110 59.40 78.84 -23.36
N PHE A 111 60.14 79.94 -23.35
CA PHE A 111 60.07 80.94 -24.42
C PHE A 111 60.70 80.47 -25.72
N ASP A 112 61.77 79.67 -25.65
CA ASP A 112 62.37 79.01 -26.81
C ASP A 112 61.37 78.10 -27.52
N LYS A 113 60.57 77.36 -26.73
CA LYS A 113 59.62 76.37 -27.26
C LYS A 113 58.33 77.00 -27.76
N TYR A 114 57.82 78.01 -27.06
CA TYR A 114 56.47 78.53 -27.29
C TYR A 114 56.43 79.97 -27.83
N GLY A 115 57.60 80.61 -27.99
CA GLY A 115 57.77 81.93 -28.59
C GLY A 115 57.60 83.08 -27.60
N LEU A 116 57.88 84.30 -28.07
CA LEU A 116 57.74 85.55 -27.31
C LEU A 116 56.30 86.08 -27.34
N ILE A 117 55.38 85.28 -26.84
CA ILE A 117 53.95 85.61 -26.71
C ILE A 117 53.64 86.06 -25.27
N GLU A 118 52.41 86.45 -25.00
CA GLU A 118 51.99 86.78 -23.64
C GLU A 118 51.93 85.53 -22.76
N TYR A 119 52.48 85.62 -21.55
CA TYR A 119 52.42 84.58 -20.53
C TYR A 119 51.92 85.14 -19.19
N THR A 120 51.28 84.30 -18.41
CA THR A 120 50.98 84.56 -17.01
C THR A 120 51.82 83.65 -16.11
N LEU A 121 52.66 84.27 -15.29
CA LEU A 121 53.42 83.61 -14.22
C LEU A 121 52.61 83.69 -12.93
N SER A 122 52.37 82.54 -12.31
CA SER A 122 51.63 82.41 -11.06
C SER A 122 52.47 81.70 -10.01
N PHE A 123 52.51 82.21 -8.78
CA PHE A 123 53.28 81.59 -7.67
C PHE A 123 52.70 81.99 -6.32
N ASP A 124 52.97 81.17 -5.30
CA ASP A 124 52.73 81.54 -3.91
C ASP A 124 54.03 82.17 -3.39
N LEU A 125 53.91 83.32 -2.71
CA LEU A 125 55.05 84.04 -2.14
C LEU A 125 54.69 84.54 -0.74
N ARG A 126 55.62 84.34 0.19
CA ARG A 126 55.67 85.00 1.51
C ARG A 126 57.08 85.49 1.77
N ALA A 127 57.26 86.36 2.75
CA ALA A 127 58.58 86.78 3.20
C ALA A 127 58.74 86.66 4.72
N SER A 128 59.97 86.55 5.22
CA SER A 128 60.20 86.49 6.68
C SER A 128 59.72 87.74 7.44
N GLN A 129 59.57 88.88 6.74
CA GLN A 129 58.94 90.10 7.22
C GLN A 129 58.14 90.76 6.09
N ALA A 130 57.10 91.52 6.43
CA ALA A 130 56.30 92.23 5.42
C ALA A 130 57.12 93.32 4.74
N GLY A 131 57.02 93.41 3.41
CA GLY A 131 57.81 94.35 2.61
C GLY A 131 57.59 94.20 1.11
N GLN A 132 58.45 94.85 0.32
CA GLN A 132 58.43 94.76 -1.14
C GLN A 132 59.37 93.65 -1.61
N VAL A 133 58.91 92.84 -2.57
CA VAL A 133 59.71 91.85 -3.30
C VAL A 133 59.52 92.07 -4.80
N ALA A 134 60.61 92.26 -5.53
CA ALA A 134 60.61 92.28 -6.98
C ALA A 134 60.68 90.85 -7.51
N VAL A 135 59.78 90.48 -8.43
CA VAL A 135 59.88 89.27 -9.25
C VAL A 135 60.40 89.64 -10.64
N TYR A 136 61.43 88.93 -11.09
CA TYR A 136 62.13 89.22 -12.34
C TYR A 136 62.91 88.02 -12.86
N GLN A 137 63.51 88.18 -14.04
CA GLN A 137 64.42 87.21 -14.63
C GLN A 137 65.88 87.58 -14.35
N GLN A 138 66.71 86.61 -13.97
CA GLN A 138 68.12 86.81 -13.72
C GLN A 138 68.98 85.60 -14.10
N ASN A 139 70.22 85.86 -14.49
CA ASN A 139 71.29 84.88 -14.64
C ASN A 139 72.67 85.55 -14.40
N GLY A 140 72.90 86.04 -13.18
CA GLY A 140 74.09 86.81 -12.83
C GLY A 140 73.94 88.29 -13.18
N SER A 141 74.70 88.78 -14.17
CA SER A 141 74.71 90.17 -14.64
C SER A 141 73.69 90.48 -15.76
N GLY A 142 72.88 89.50 -16.19
CA GLY A 142 71.79 89.66 -17.17
C GLY A 142 70.93 88.40 -17.29
N SER A 143 70.08 88.28 -18.31
CA SER A 143 69.28 87.07 -18.62
C SER A 143 69.11 86.90 -20.13
N LYS A 144 68.84 85.67 -20.62
CA LYS A 144 68.62 85.40 -22.05
C LYS A 144 67.42 86.18 -22.61
N TYR A 145 66.31 86.10 -21.89
CA TYR A 145 65.08 86.83 -22.08
C TYR A 145 64.80 87.77 -20.91
N SER A 146 64.24 88.93 -21.23
CA SER A 146 63.75 89.97 -20.32
C SER A 146 62.22 90.07 -20.39
N GLY A 147 61.64 91.09 -19.77
CA GLY A 147 60.20 91.40 -19.85
C GLY A 147 59.42 91.10 -18.56
N LEU A 148 59.97 90.28 -17.66
CA LEU A 148 59.43 90.10 -16.32
C LEU A 148 60.10 91.08 -15.34
N TRP A 149 59.35 92.07 -14.88
CA TRP A 149 59.71 92.88 -13.72
C TRP A 149 58.43 93.37 -13.02
N LYS A 150 58.21 92.93 -11.78
CA LYS A 150 57.07 93.39 -10.99
C LYS A 150 57.43 93.50 -9.52
N ASN A 151 57.21 94.67 -8.93
CA ASN A 151 57.27 94.85 -7.48
C ASN A 151 55.94 94.40 -6.85
N LEU A 152 56.04 93.54 -5.85
CA LEU A 152 54.92 92.96 -5.12
C LEU A 152 55.02 93.32 -3.64
N THR A 153 53.91 93.73 -3.04
CA THR A 153 53.80 93.85 -1.59
C THR A 153 53.51 92.48 -0.99
N VAL A 154 54.38 91.99 -0.13
CA VAL A 154 54.35 90.63 0.42
C VAL A 154 54.24 90.68 1.94
N THR A 155 53.52 89.73 2.52
CA THR A 155 53.38 89.55 3.97
C THR A 155 54.12 88.30 4.47
N THR A 156 53.99 87.99 5.77
CA THR A 156 54.53 86.75 6.35
C THR A 156 53.69 85.51 6.05
N GLU A 157 52.47 85.71 5.54
CA GLU A 157 51.54 84.65 5.14
C GLU A 157 51.67 84.34 3.64
N TRP A 158 51.34 83.10 3.27
CA TRP A 158 51.33 82.68 1.87
C TRP A 158 50.26 83.41 1.07
N GLN A 159 50.67 84.10 0.01
CA GLN A 159 49.77 84.79 -0.92
C GLN A 159 50.03 84.35 -2.35
N ARG A 160 48.97 84.09 -3.11
CA ARG A 160 49.04 83.75 -4.54
C ARG A 160 49.15 85.04 -5.36
N PHE A 161 50.18 85.14 -6.19
CA PHE A 161 50.38 86.24 -7.13
C PHE A 161 50.31 85.73 -8.56
N HIS A 162 49.83 86.60 -9.45
CA HIS A 162 49.76 86.39 -10.89
C HIS A 162 50.36 87.61 -11.59
N VAL A 163 51.32 87.37 -12.48
CA VAL A 163 52.02 88.42 -13.22
C VAL A 163 51.99 88.05 -14.69
N THR A 164 51.20 88.81 -15.46
CA THR A 164 51.16 88.70 -16.91
C THR A 164 52.25 89.58 -17.52
N PHE A 165 53.03 89.01 -18.43
CA PHE A 165 54.11 89.71 -19.14
C PHE A 165 54.34 89.07 -20.51
N THR A 166 54.90 89.85 -21.43
CA THR A 166 55.40 89.34 -22.71
C THR A 166 56.92 89.37 -22.66
N PRO A 167 57.60 88.21 -22.76
CA PRO A 167 59.05 88.16 -22.76
C PRO A 167 59.62 88.91 -23.97
N THR A 168 60.74 89.57 -23.77
CA THR A 168 61.51 90.22 -24.84
C THR A 168 62.92 89.65 -24.88
N GLU A 169 63.61 89.81 -26.01
CA GLU A 169 65.02 89.45 -26.11
C GLU A 169 65.85 90.19 -25.05
N GLY A 170 66.76 89.48 -24.39
CA GLY A 170 67.70 90.05 -23.44
C GLY A 170 68.77 90.89 -24.12
N THR A 171 69.42 91.75 -23.35
CA THR A 171 70.50 92.64 -23.85
C THR A 171 71.86 91.93 -23.93
N VAL A 172 71.96 90.68 -23.47
CA VAL A 172 73.18 89.86 -23.43
C VAL A 172 72.88 88.43 -23.87
N SER A 173 73.80 87.81 -24.63
CA SER A 173 73.66 86.43 -25.11
C SER A 173 73.97 85.41 -24.02
N LEU A 174 72.99 85.14 -23.15
CA LEU A 174 73.06 84.11 -22.12
C LEU A 174 72.16 82.92 -22.47
N ALA A 175 72.39 81.77 -21.83
CA ALA A 175 71.60 80.56 -22.09
C ALA A 175 70.29 80.50 -21.30
N ASN A 176 70.26 81.13 -20.11
CA ASN A 176 69.18 80.96 -19.14
C ASN A 176 68.56 82.30 -18.72
N SER A 177 67.32 82.23 -18.26
CA SER A 177 66.56 83.29 -17.61
C SER A 177 65.90 82.73 -16.35
N TYR A 178 66.65 82.62 -15.26
CA TYR A 178 66.10 82.09 -14.01
C TYR A 178 65.08 83.04 -13.41
N LEU A 179 63.98 82.48 -12.94
CA LEU A 179 63.03 83.21 -12.12
C LEU A 179 63.72 83.58 -10.81
N ALA A 180 63.71 84.87 -10.49
CA ALA A 180 64.36 85.41 -9.31
C ALA A 180 63.42 86.35 -8.55
N PHE A 181 63.67 86.41 -7.24
CA PHE A 181 62.96 87.24 -6.29
C PHE A 181 63.97 88.03 -5.47
N TYR A 182 63.73 89.32 -5.32
CA TYR A 182 64.61 90.20 -4.58
C TYR A 182 63.81 91.11 -3.65
N GLY A 183 63.99 90.93 -2.35
CA GLY A 183 63.51 91.85 -1.32
C GLY A 183 64.50 92.97 -1.04
N THR A 184 64.10 94.03 -0.35
CA THR A 184 65.00 95.16 -0.04
C THR A 184 66.22 94.72 0.79
N TYR A 185 67.45 94.90 0.30
CA TYR A 185 68.67 94.48 1.01
C TYR A 185 68.78 95.10 2.41
N GLY A 186 69.22 94.30 3.38
CA GLY A 186 69.45 94.74 4.75
C GLY A 186 68.19 94.96 5.59
N THR A 187 67.00 94.63 5.07
CA THR A 187 65.71 94.82 5.78
C THR A 187 65.16 93.54 6.41
N GLY A 188 65.70 92.36 6.07
CA GLY A 188 65.17 91.08 6.55
C GLY A 188 63.95 90.55 5.76
N VAL A 189 63.54 91.21 4.67
CA VAL A 189 62.48 90.75 3.76
C VAL A 189 63.03 89.63 2.86
N LYS A 190 63.02 88.41 3.39
CA LYS A 190 63.57 87.22 2.73
C LYS A 190 62.47 86.45 1.99
N PRO A 191 62.46 86.41 0.64
CA PRO A 191 61.39 85.77 -0.12
C PRO A 191 61.45 84.23 -0.01
N ILE A 192 60.29 83.62 0.15
CA ILE A 192 60.07 82.17 0.12
C ILE A 192 58.94 81.92 -0.88
N ILE A 193 59.20 81.08 -1.90
CA ILE A 193 58.24 80.82 -2.98
C ILE A 193 57.91 79.34 -3.10
N ARG A 194 56.68 79.05 -3.55
CA ARG A 194 56.25 77.69 -3.93
C ARG A 194 55.20 77.77 -5.04
N ARG A 195 54.83 76.62 -5.61
CA ARG A 195 53.75 76.51 -6.62
C ARG A 195 53.94 77.47 -7.80
N ALA A 196 55.19 77.64 -8.25
CA ALA A 196 55.47 78.44 -9.45
C ALA A 196 54.89 77.73 -10.69
N LYS A 197 54.20 78.48 -11.55
CA LYS A 197 53.57 78.00 -12.77
C LYS A 197 53.61 79.10 -13.82
N ILE A 198 53.94 78.77 -15.07
CA ILE A 198 53.85 79.70 -16.19
C ILE A 198 52.90 79.16 -17.26
N GLU A 199 52.03 80.01 -17.77
CA GLU A 199 50.95 79.66 -18.69
C GLU A 199 50.92 80.63 -19.88
N ARG A 200 50.43 80.19 -21.04
CA ARG A 200 50.24 81.07 -22.21
C ARG A 200 48.95 81.87 -22.09
N GLY A 201 49.00 83.14 -22.47
CA GLY A 201 47.86 84.06 -22.43
C GLY A 201 47.65 84.67 -21.03
N ALA A 202 46.65 85.53 -20.91
CA ALA A 202 46.45 86.39 -19.73
C ALA A 202 45.67 85.75 -18.57
N ILE A 203 45.14 84.53 -18.73
CA ILE A 203 44.27 83.88 -17.74
C ILE A 203 45.09 82.88 -16.93
N ALA A 204 45.29 83.16 -15.65
CA ALA A 204 45.87 82.20 -14.72
C ALA A 204 44.88 81.09 -14.34
N THR A 205 45.38 79.87 -14.18
CA THR A 205 44.64 78.77 -13.56
C THR A 205 45.37 78.24 -12.32
N ASP A 206 44.70 77.41 -11.51
CA ASP A 206 45.31 76.80 -10.33
C ASP A 206 46.57 76.00 -10.68
N TRP A 207 47.45 75.83 -9.70
CA TRP A 207 48.72 75.14 -9.94
C TRP A 207 48.48 73.68 -10.40
N SER A 208 49.23 73.27 -11.42
CA SER A 208 49.29 71.89 -11.90
C SER A 208 50.76 71.55 -12.23
N PRO A 209 51.19 70.28 -12.18
CA PRO A 209 52.51 69.90 -12.68
C PRO A 209 52.62 70.18 -14.18
N ALA A 210 53.85 70.38 -14.68
CA ALA A 210 54.06 70.48 -16.12
C ALA A 210 53.85 69.11 -16.78
N PRO A 211 53.22 69.02 -17.98
CA PRO A 211 53.07 67.76 -18.69
C PRO A 211 54.39 67.03 -18.92
N GLU A 212 55.47 67.77 -19.14
CA GLU A 212 56.82 67.22 -19.28
C GLU A 212 57.30 66.49 -18.00
N ASP A 213 56.91 66.95 -16.81
CA ASP A 213 57.21 66.25 -15.55
C ASP A 213 56.37 64.95 -15.42
N GLN A 214 55.12 64.98 -15.89
CA GLN A 214 54.25 63.80 -15.93
C GLN A 214 54.74 62.77 -16.96
N GLN A 215 55.23 63.22 -18.11
CA GLN A 215 55.79 62.35 -19.14
C GLN A 215 57.13 61.76 -18.72
N SER A 216 57.99 62.52 -18.03
CA SER A 216 59.23 62.00 -17.43
C SER A 216 58.96 60.94 -16.34
N TYR A 217 57.94 61.15 -15.50
CA TYR A 217 57.48 60.15 -14.54
C TYR A 217 56.95 58.89 -15.25
N ALA A 218 56.15 59.07 -16.30
CA ALA A 218 55.63 57.97 -17.11
C ALA A 218 56.74 57.20 -17.84
N ASP A 219 57.72 57.88 -18.44
CA ASP A 219 58.86 57.27 -19.12
C ASP A 219 59.79 56.55 -18.15
N THR A 220 59.99 57.07 -16.94
CA THR A 220 60.71 56.38 -15.86
C THR A 220 59.98 55.12 -15.43
N LYS A 221 58.65 55.18 -15.29
CA LYS A 221 57.82 54.00 -14.98
C LYS A 221 57.77 53.02 -16.13
N ILE A 222 57.74 53.48 -17.38
CA ILE A 222 57.83 52.65 -18.59
C ILE A 222 59.23 52.01 -18.68
N ALA A 223 60.30 52.70 -18.27
CA ALA A 223 61.64 52.15 -18.19
C ALA A 223 61.77 51.12 -17.06
N GLU A 224 61.16 51.34 -15.89
CA GLU A 224 61.05 50.33 -14.82
C GLU A 224 60.23 49.10 -15.27
N TYR A 225 59.12 49.32 -15.99
CA TYR A 225 58.33 48.26 -16.61
C TYR A 225 59.10 47.54 -17.70
N LYS A 226 59.86 48.26 -18.54
CA LYS A 226 60.75 47.70 -19.55
C LYS A 226 61.85 46.86 -18.90
N THR A 227 62.45 47.32 -17.81
CA THR A 227 63.48 46.57 -17.06
C THR A 227 62.89 45.31 -16.42
N THR A 228 61.66 45.39 -15.92
CA THR A 228 60.90 44.24 -15.38
C THR A 228 60.50 43.25 -16.49
N VAL A 229 60.09 43.75 -17.65
CA VAL A 229 59.76 42.95 -18.83
C VAL A 229 61.02 42.32 -19.42
N ASP A 230 62.12 43.05 -19.57
CA ASP A 230 63.43 42.57 -20.04
C ASP A 230 64.00 41.50 -19.08
N GLY A 231 63.85 41.68 -17.76
CA GLY A 231 64.21 40.67 -16.75
C GLY A 231 63.35 39.40 -16.83
N ARG A 232 62.05 39.54 -17.08
CA ARG A 232 61.17 38.40 -17.39
C ARG A 232 61.49 37.77 -18.75
N PHE A 233 61.94 38.55 -19.74
CA PHE A 233 62.33 38.09 -21.07
C PHE A 233 63.64 37.28 -21.05
N ALA A 234 64.64 37.70 -20.26
CA ALA A 234 65.87 36.94 -20.01
C ALA A 234 65.59 35.59 -19.34
N THR A 235 64.59 35.54 -18.46
CA THR A 235 64.17 34.31 -17.77
C THR A 235 63.41 33.37 -18.73
N LEU A 236 62.60 33.92 -19.65
CA LEU A 236 61.87 33.19 -20.70
C LEU A 236 62.77 32.69 -21.86
N GLN A 237 63.91 33.34 -22.13
CA GLN A 237 64.87 32.92 -23.16
C GLN A 237 65.62 31.62 -22.81
N SER A 238 65.66 31.23 -21.54
CA SER A 238 66.39 30.05 -21.07
C SER A 238 65.59 28.73 -21.13
N GLN A 239 64.28 28.76 -21.36
CA GLN A 239 63.44 27.56 -21.26
C GLN A 239 62.78 27.08 -22.56
N LYS A 240 62.80 27.86 -23.66
CA LYS A 240 62.82 27.41 -25.08
C LYS A 240 62.58 28.57 -26.06
N ALA A 241 63.63 29.02 -26.76
CA ALA A 241 63.54 29.70 -28.06
C ALA A 241 64.88 29.60 -28.84
N ASN A 242 65.33 28.37 -29.11
CA ASN A 242 66.30 28.08 -30.17
C ASN A 242 65.53 27.44 -31.35
N GLN A 243 65.10 28.26 -32.32
CA GLN A 243 64.55 27.95 -33.67
C GLN A 243 63.44 26.88 -33.90
N VAL A 244 63.33 25.80 -33.12
CA VAL A 244 62.35 24.71 -33.32
C VAL A 244 60.96 25.06 -32.78
N ASP A 245 60.86 25.84 -31.71
CA ASP A 245 59.56 26.20 -31.11
C ASP A 245 58.80 27.26 -31.92
N LEU A 246 59.51 28.11 -32.66
CA LEU A 246 58.87 29.08 -33.57
C LEU A 246 58.30 28.38 -34.82
N GLN A 247 58.96 27.31 -35.29
CA GLN A 247 58.46 26.46 -36.38
C GLN A 247 57.29 25.59 -35.89
N THR A 248 57.39 25.06 -34.67
CA THR A 248 56.30 24.30 -34.01
C THR A 248 55.08 25.18 -33.77
N VAL A 249 55.22 26.45 -33.36
CA VAL A 249 54.09 27.38 -33.18
C VAL A 249 53.44 27.76 -34.51
N ARG A 250 54.22 27.99 -35.59
CA ARG A 250 53.65 28.19 -36.94
C ARG A 250 52.94 26.95 -37.48
N GLU A 251 53.53 25.77 -37.32
CA GLU A 251 52.88 24.51 -37.70
C GLU A 251 51.68 24.19 -36.82
N THR A 252 51.71 24.56 -35.54
CA THR A 252 50.60 24.41 -34.58
C THR A 252 49.44 25.35 -34.90
N VAL A 253 49.69 26.61 -35.27
CA VAL A 253 48.65 27.53 -35.74
C VAL A 253 48.07 27.04 -37.07
N ASN A 254 48.89 26.59 -38.02
CA ASN A 254 48.40 25.99 -39.27
C ASN A 254 47.65 24.66 -39.05
N LEU A 255 48.05 23.84 -38.07
CA LEU A 255 47.34 22.64 -37.61
C LEU A 255 46.01 23.01 -36.98
N TYR A 256 45.95 24.04 -36.13
CA TYR A 256 44.70 24.52 -35.56
C TYR A 256 43.78 25.08 -36.65
N GLU A 257 44.26 25.86 -37.62
CA GLU A 257 43.44 26.26 -38.77
C GLU A 257 42.98 25.05 -39.62
N ARG A 258 43.79 23.98 -39.68
CA ARG A 258 43.42 22.72 -40.35
C ARG A 258 42.42 21.87 -39.56
N ILE A 259 42.47 21.88 -38.23
CA ILE A 259 41.65 21.06 -37.32
C ILE A 259 40.36 21.78 -36.91
N ILE A 260 40.43 23.04 -36.50
CA ILE A 260 39.32 23.82 -35.95
C ILE A 260 38.82 24.92 -36.88
N GLY A 261 39.49 25.24 -37.99
CA GLY A 261 39.04 26.24 -38.97
C GLY A 261 39.42 27.69 -38.63
N SER A 262 39.53 28.54 -39.66
CA SER A 262 39.95 29.96 -39.55
C SER A 262 38.88 30.97 -39.94
N THR A 263 37.67 30.49 -40.26
CA THR A 263 36.48 31.31 -40.56
C THR A 263 35.27 30.74 -39.83
N GLU A 264 34.26 31.55 -39.51
CA GLU A 264 33.10 31.09 -38.71
C GLU A 264 32.42 29.84 -39.30
N THR A 265 32.26 29.80 -40.63
CA THR A 265 31.71 28.63 -41.36
C THR A 265 32.68 27.45 -41.33
N GLY A 266 33.98 27.69 -41.52
CA GLY A 266 35.02 26.65 -41.48
C GLY A 266 35.21 26.04 -40.07
N ILE A 267 34.95 26.82 -39.03
CA ILE A 267 34.97 26.36 -37.64
C ILE A 267 33.79 25.44 -37.37
N LYS A 268 32.58 25.82 -37.78
CA LYS A 268 31.37 25.01 -37.65
C LYS A 268 31.51 23.66 -38.35
N ASP A 269 31.97 23.64 -39.61
CA ASP A 269 32.08 22.41 -40.42
C ASP A 269 33.16 21.43 -39.93
N LYS A 270 34.26 21.92 -39.37
CA LYS A 270 35.36 21.06 -38.90
C LYS A 270 35.15 20.56 -37.49
N VAL A 271 34.60 21.38 -36.60
CA VAL A 271 34.16 20.93 -35.27
C VAL A 271 33.04 19.88 -35.40
N ALA A 272 32.07 20.08 -36.30
CA ALA A 272 31.02 19.09 -36.54
C ALA A 272 31.57 17.73 -37.02
N ARG A 273 32.53 17.73 -37.95
CA ARG A 273 33.18 16.48 -38.41
C ARG A 273 34.01 15.82 -37.31
N MET A 274 34.77 16.59 -36.54
CA MET A 274 35.60 16.08 -35.44
C MET A 274 34.75 15.42 -34.34
N VAL A 275 33.60 16.01 -34.01
CA VAL A 275 32.58 15.45 -33.10
C VAL A 275 31.94 14.18 -33.68
N MET A 276 31.78 14.09 -35.01
CA MET A 276 31.19 12.92 -35.68
C MET A 276 32.15 11.74 -35.90
N THR A 277 33.47 11.95 -35.83
CA THR A 277 34.49 10.90 -36.06
C THR A 277 35.17 10.36 -34.80
N ASP A 278 35.02 11.00 -33.63
CA ASP A 278 35.62 10.52 -32.39
C ASP A 278 34.76 9.42 -31.75
N SER A 279 35.23 8.17 -31.83
CA SER A 279 34.53 7.00 -31.29
C SER A 279 34.42 7.02 -29.76
N LEU A 280 35.34 7.67 -29.04
CA LEU A 280 35.35 7.78 -27.59
C LEU A 280 34.34 8.85 -27.13
N PHE A 281 34.25 9.99 -27.82
CA PHE A 281 33.23 11.00 -27.57
C PHE A 281 31.83 10.47 -27.88
N LEU A 282 31.67 9.77 -29.00
CA LEU A 282 30.43 9.05 -29.32
C LEU A 282 30.11 8.01 -28.25
N THR A 283 31.09 7.23 -27.77
CA THR A 283 30.87 6.19 -26.74
C THR A 283 30.57 6.80 -25.37
N GLU A 284 31.24 7.87 -24.96
CA GLU A 284 31.07 8.48 -23.63
C GLU A 284 29.78 9.31 -23.53
N VAL A 285 29.40 10.01 -24.61
CA VAL A 285 28.09 10.67 -24.74
C VAL A 285 26.98 9.62 -24.90
N LYS A 286 27.18 8.58 -25.73
CA LYS A 286 26.22 7.48 -25.86
C LYS A 286 26.08 6.70 -24.56
N ASP A 287 27.14 6.41 -23.81
CA ASP A 287 27.05 5.65 -22.55
C ASP A 287 26.38 6.47 -21.46
N LYS A 288 26.67 7.78 -21.36
CA LYS A 288 25.93 8.67 -20.44
C LYS A 288 24.45 8.83 -20.80
N ILE A 289 24.12 8.85 -22.10
CA ILE A 289 22.74 8.98 -22.60
C ILE A 289 22.00 7.61 -22.62
N SER A 290 22.70 6.49 -22.82
CA SER A 290 22.09 5.17 -23.05
C SER A 290 22.12 4.26 -21.82
N GLY A 291 23.11 4.43 -20.93
CA GLY A 291 23.30 3.60 -19.73
C GLY A 291 22.61 4.12 -18.47
N THR A 292 22.13 5.38 -18.47
CA THR A 292 21.56 6.02 -17.27
C THR A 292 20.26 6.78 -17.50
N ALA A 293 19.79 6.91 -18.74
CA ALA A 293 18.55 7.62 -19.05
C ALA A 293 17.39 6.63 -19.25
N THR A 294 16.20 7.05 -18.81
CA THR A 294 14.93 6.43 -19.18
C THR A 294 14.80 6.41 -20.70
N GLN A 295 14.81 5.23 -21.32
CA GLN A 295 14.59 5.10 -22.76
C GLN A 295 13.09 5.04 -23.04
N VAL A 296 12.58 6.02 -23.79
CA VAL A 296 11.21 6.04 -24.30
C VAL A 296 11.24 5.73 -25.79
N SER A 297 10.58 4.64 -26.20
CA SER A 297 10.38 4.29 -27.60
C SER A 297 8.91 4.48 -27.96
N GLN A 298 8.64 5.35 -28.94
CA GLN A 298 7.32 5.60 -29.47
C GLN A 298 7.32 5.27 -30.97
N LEU A 299 6.71 4.14 -31.30
CA LEU A 299 6.45 3.70 -32.68
C LEU A 299 4.94 3.73 -32.93
N SER A 300 4.51 3.64 -34.20
CA SER A 300 3.10 3.74 -34.59
C SER A 300 2.15 2.81 -33.82
N ASN A 301 2.63 1.66 -33.32
CA ASN A 301 1.82 0.63 -32.65
C ASN A 301 2.39 0.21 -31.29
N SER A 302 3.40 0.91 -30.78
CA SER A 302 4.04 0.54 -29.52
C SER A 302 4.58 1.75 -28.80
N TRP A 303 4.35 1.76 -27.49
CA TRP A 303 5.00 2.69 -26.60
C TRP A 303 5.69 1.89 -25.49
N ALA A 304 6.99 2.13 -25.30
CA ALA A 304 7.79 1.44 -24.30
C ALA A 304 8.62 2.43 -23.50
N VAL A 305 8.61 2.29 -22.18
CA VAL A 305 9.49 3.00 -21.26
C VAL A 305 10.36 1.97 -20.55
N LYS A 306 11.68 2.14 -20.61
CA LYS A 306 12.67 1.28 -19.96
C LYS A 306 13.59 2.10 -19.09
N ASN A 307 13.63 1.78 -17.80
CA ASN A 307 14.64 2.31 -16.89
C ASN A 307 15.81 1.33 -16.87
N LEU A 308 17.03 1.80 -17.11
CA LEU A 308 18.22 0.96 -17.27
C LEU A 308 19.18 1.11 -16.08
N THR A 309 19.94 0.07 -15.76
CA THR A 309 21.15 0.17 -14.94
C THR A 309 22.31 0.70 -15.78
N SER A 310 23.37 1.17 -15.11
CA SER A 310 24.64 1.55 -15.76
C SER A 310 25.27 0.45 -16.63
N ALA A 311 24.84 -0.81 -16.46
CA ALA A 311 25.25 -1.96 -17.27
C ALA A 311 24.26 -2.31 -18.41
N GLY A 312 23.28 -1.45 -18.69
CA GLY A 312 22.27 -1.65 -19.73
C GLY A 312 21.18 -2.69 -19.40
N THR A 313 21.13 -3.19 -18.16
CA THR A 313 20.08 -4.12 -17.71
C THR A 313 18.79 -3.35 -17.46
N VAL A 314 17.64 -3.88 -17.88
CA VAL A 314 16.33 -3.27 -17.61
C VAL A 314 15.98 -3.44 -16.12
N LEU A 315 15.86 -2.32 -15.39
CA LEU A 315 15.40 -2.29 -14.00
C LEU A 315 13.89 -2.48 -13.91
N ASN A 316 13.14 -1.66 -14.67
CA ASN A 316 11.70 -1.75 -14.79
C ASN A 316 11.31 -1.30 -16.21
N GLN A 317 10.23 -1.86 -16.75
CA GLN A 317 9.68 -1.44 -18.03
C GLN A 317 8.15 -1.46 -18.05
N ILE A 318 7.59 -0.56 -18.85
CA ILE A 318 6.18 -0.56 -19.24
C ILE A 318 6.17 -0.65 -20.76
N ASN A 319 5.54 -1.70 -21.29
CA ASN A 319 5.35 -1.90 -22.71
C ASN A 319 3.85 -1.90 -23.01
N LEU A 320 3.39 -0.89 -23.75
CA LEU A 320 2.04 -0.77 -24.27
C LEU A 320 2.05 -1.08 -25.76
N LEU A 321 1.39 -2.15 -26.14
CA LEU A 321 1.36 -2.68 -27.51
C LEU A 321 -0.07 -2.62 -28.05
N ALA A 322 -0.22 -2.23 -29.31
CA ALA A 322 -1.53 -2.14 -29.96
C ALA A 322 -2.26 -3.49 -30.06
N ASN A 323 -1.54 -4.61 -29.94
CA ASN A 323 -2.11 -5.96 -29.93
C ASN A 323 -2.68 -6.38 -28.55
N GLY A 324 -2.63 -5.50 -27.54
CA GLY A 324 -3.15 -5.76 -26.20
C GLY A 324 -2.23 -6.59 -25.29
N THR A 325 -1.08 -7.08 -25.77
CA THR A 325 -0.11 -7.81 -24.93
C THR A 325 0.76 -6.86 -24.12
N ASN A 326 0.12 -6.01 -23.32
CA ASN A 326 0.78 -5.02 -22.49
C ASN A 326 1.54 -5.72 -21.36
N ARG A 327 2.76 -5.27 -21.07
CA ARG A 327 3.62 -5.85 -20.02
C ARG A 327 4.13 -4.75 -19.11
N ILE A 328 3.87 -4.90 -17.81
CA ILE A 328 4.53 -4.15 -16.75
C ILE A 328 5.47 -5.15 -16.06
N ASP A 329 6.75 -4.84 -16.06
CA ASP A 329 7.80 -5.76 -15.59
C ASP A 329 8.80 -5.00 -14.74
N GLY A 330 8.84 -5.31 -13.46
CA GLY A 330 9.67 -4.62 -12.47
C GLY A 330 9.57 -5.31 -11.11
N ARG A 331 10.70 -5.40 -10.40
CA ARG A 331 10.84 -6.17 -9.14
C ARG A 331 9.93 -5.69 -8.00
N LEU A 332 9.53 -4.41 -8.01
CA LEU A 332 8.76 -3.77 -6.93
C LEU A 332 7.57 -2.96 -7.48
N THR A 333 6.87 -3.50 -8.48
CA THR A 333 5.69 -2.81 -9.03
C THR A 333 4.60 -2.71 -7.96
N HIS A 334 4.27 -1.48 -7.56
CA HIS A 334 3.22 -1.18 -6.58
C HIS A 334 2.17 -0.27 -7.22
N ILE A 335 0.91 -0.70 -7.22
CA ILE A 335 -0.22 0.09 -7.74
C ILE A 335 -1.01 0.58 -6.53
N THR A 336 -0.97 1.89 -6.29
CA THR A 336 -1.72 2.53 -5.21
C THR A 336 -3.14 2.89 -5.66
N GLY A 337 -4.09 3.00 -4.72
CA GLY A 337 -5.48 3.38 -5.00
C GLY A 337 -6.42 2.21 -5.31
N GLN A 338 -7.62 2.52 -5.84
CA GLN A 338 -8.63 1.53 -6.25
C GLN A 338 -8.31 1.03 -7.66
N THR A 339 -7.74 -0.17 -7.78
CA THR A 339 -7.49 -0.81 -9.08
C THR A 339 -8.65 -1.71 -9.46
N LEU A 340 -9.24 -1.50 -10.65
CA LEU A 340 -10.23 -2.39 -11.25
C LEU A 340 -9.53 -3.24 -12.32
N ILE A 341 -9.72 -4.56 -12.27
CA ILE A 341 -9.21 -5.50 -13.28
C ILE A 341 -10.39 -6.36 -13.76
N ASP A 342 -10.82 -6.14 -14.99
CA ASP A 342 -11.86 -6.95 -15.60
C ASP A 342 -11.25 -8.25 -16.15
N ASN A 343 -11.84 -9.39 -15.77
CA ASN A 343 -11.42 -10.73 -16.21
C ASN A 343 -9.93 -11.06 -15.97
N GLY A 344 -9.35 -10.56 -14.89
CA GLY A 344 -7.95 -10.82 -14.53
C GLY A 344 -7.68 -12.29 -14.19
N VAL A 345 -6.68 -12.90 -14.83
CA VAL A 345 -6.15 -14.22 -14.44
C VAL A 345 -4.94 -14.02 -13.53
N ILE A 346 -5.04 -14.49 -12.28
CA ILE A 346 -3.97 -14.41 -11.27
C ILE A 346 -3.52 -15.83 -10.92
N ASN A 347 -2.33 -16.22 -11.37
CA ASN A 347 -1.81 -17.57 -11.10
C ASN A 347 -1.38 -17.76 -9.64
N ASN A 348 -0.79 -16.74 -9.01
CA ASN A 348 -0.37 -16.75 -7.61
C ASN A 348 -0.48 -15.34 -7.02
N ALA A 349 -1.08 -15.19 -5.84
CA ALA A 349 -1.11 -13.93 -5.10
C ALA A 349 -1.04 -14.16 -3.58
N MET A 350 -0.37 -13.25 -2.87
CA MET A 350 -0.49 -13.10 -1.43
C MET A 350 -1.48 -11.97 -1.15
N ILE A 351 -2.71 -12.31 -0.78
CA ILE A 351 -3.77 -11.34 -0.47
C ILE A 351 -3.88 -11.27 1.06
N GLY A 352 -3.68 -10.09 1.64
CA GLY A 352 -3.74 -9.90 3.09
C GLY A 352 -5.16 -10.05 3.65
N GLU A 353 -6.08 -9.22 3.15
CA GLU A 353 -7.50 -9.30 3.45
C GLU A 353 -8.30 -9.33 2.14
N LEU A 354 -9.29 -10.22 2.07
CA LEU A 354 -10.18 -10.37 0.92
C LEU A 354 -11.62 -10.39 1.43
N ASP A 355 -12.47 -9.51 0.92
CA ASP A 355 -13.91 -9.58 1.18
C ASP A 355 -14.51 -10.81 0.49
N ALA A 356 -14.75 -11.84 1.28
CA ALA A 356 -15.26 -13.13 0.80
C ALA A 356 -16.65 -13.03 0.15
N GLY A 357 -17.45 -11.99 0.47
CA GLY A 357 -18.79 -11.79 -0.13
C GLY A 357 -18.76 -11.50 -1.63
N LYS A 358 -17.59 -11.21 -2.20
CA LYS A 358 -17.36 -10.97 -3.63
C LYS A 358 -16.69 -12.13 -4.36
N ILE A 359 -16.39 -13.23 -3.66
CA ILE A 359 -15.81 -14.43 -4.27
C ILE A 359 -16.93 -15.31 -4.83
N THR A 360 -17.18 -15.22 -6.14
CA THR A 360 -17.98 -16.20 -6.89
C THR A 360 -17.06 -17.27 -7.50
N SER A 361 -16.33 -18.01 -6.67
CA SER A 361 -15.42 -19.06 -7.15
C SER A 361 -16.18 -20.35 -7.46
N GLY A 362 -15.94 -20.95 -8.63
CA GLY A 362 -16.55 -22.24 -9.00
C GLY A 362 -16.04 -23.43 -8.18
N THR A 363 -14.76 -23.43 -7.76
CA THR A 363 -14.18 -24.49 -6.92
C THR A 363 -13.07 -23.91 -6.05
N VAL A 364 -13.12 -24.22 -4.75
CA VAL A 364 -12.02 -23.98 -3.81
C VAL A 364 -11.44 -25.34 -3.43
N ASP A 365 -10.16 -25.56 -3.66
CA ASP A 365 -9.50 -26.82 -3.30
C ASP A 365 -9.39 -26.95 -1.78
N ALA A 366 -10.17 -27.87 -1.21
CA ALA A 366 -10.23 -28.11 0.22
C ALA A 366 -8.88 -28.53 0.84
N ALA A 367 -7.97 -29.13 0.06
CA ALA A 367 -6.64 -29.50 0.55
C ALA A 367 -5.78 -28.29 0.94
N ARG A 368 -6.14 -27.09 0.47
CA ARG A 368 -5.45 -25.82 0.78
C ARG A 368 -6.08 -25.06 1.95
N ILE A 369 -7.22 -25.52 2.48
CA ILE A 369 -7.88 -24.93 3.65
C ILE A 369 -7.27 -25.57 4.91
N LYS A 370 -6.58 -24.78 5.73
CA LYS A 370 -6.00 -25.26 6.99
C LYS A 370 -7.10 -25.85 7.89
N ALA A 371 -6.86 -27.00 8.51
CA ALA A 371 -7.78 -27.57 9.49
C ALA A 371 -8.17 -26.54 10.56
N ASN A 372 -9.46 -26.46 10.90
CA ASN A 372 -10.07 -25.49 11.83
C ASN A 372 -10.03 -24.01 11.39
N SER A 373 -9.61 -23.69 10.17
CA SER A 373 -9.70 -22.30 9.67
C SER A 373 -11.14 -21.87 9.39
N ILE A 374 -11.97 -22.80 8.92
CA ILE A 374 -13.41 -22.66 8.79
C ILE A 374 -14.08 -23.45 9.93
N ASP A 375 -14.76 -22.76 10.82
CA ASP A 375 -15.57 -23.33 11.90
C ASP A 375 -17.07 -23.12 11.62
N GLY A 376 -17.92 -23.72 12.43
CA GLY A 376 -19.38 -23.68 12.23
C GLY A 376 -19.98 -22.28 12.32
N SER A 377 -19.30 -21.30 12.93
CA SER A 377 -19.77 -19.90 12.95
C SER A 377 -19.43 -19.14 11.67
N LYS A 378 -18.52 -19.65 10.84
CA LYS A 378 -18.14 -19.07 9.53
C LYS A 378 -18.90 -19.67 8.35
N ILE A 379 -19.75 -20.66 8.58
CA ILE A 379 -20.58 -21.30 7.55
C ILE A 379 -22.05 -20.92 7.79
N ALA A 380 -22.66 -20.29 6.79
CA ALA A 380 -24.11 -20.15 6.75
C ALA A 380 -24.72 -21.50 6.38
N PHE A 381 -25.25 -22.21 7.38
CA PHE A 381 -25.99 -23.44 7.17
C PHE A 381 -27.43 -23.10 6.79
N ASP A 382 -27.69 -22.97 5.50
CA ASP A 382 -29.03 -22.75 4.97
C ASP A 382 -29.75 -24.09 4.66
N GLU A 383 -31.02 -23.99 4.29
CA GLU A 383 -31.83 -25.16 3.94
C GLU A 383 -31.22 -25.94 2.76
N ALA A 384 -30.57 -25.27 1.81
CA ALA A 384 -29.92 -25.92 0.67
C ALA A 384 -28.68 -26.73 1.08
N PHE A 385 -27.89 -26.25 2.04
CA PHE A 385 -26.79 -26.98 2.64
C PHE A 385 -27.29 -28.28 3.30
N PHE A 386 -28.35 -28.18 4.11
CA PHE A 386 -28.96 -29.36 4.73
C PHE A 386 -29.62 -30.28 3.71
N ASN A 387 -30.19 -29.75 2.62
CA ASN A 387 -30.73 -30.54 1.51
C ASN A 387 -29.65 -31.28 0.73
N GLY A 388 -28.48 -30.67 0.49
CA GLY A 388 -27.34 -31.34 -0.13
C GLY A 388 -26.75 -32.44 0.75
N LEU A 389 -26.69 -32.18 2.07
CA LEU A 389 -26.23 -33.16 3.06
C LEU A 389 -27.25 -34.30 3.23
N SER A 390 -28.55 -34.00 3.17
CA SER A 390 -29.66 -34.96 3.29
C SER A 390 -29.99 -35.72 2.02
N ALA A 391 -29.61 -35.21 0.84
CA ALA A 391 -29.64 -35.95 -0.42
C ALA A 391 -28.78 -37.22 -0.37
N ASN A 392 -27.82 -37.28 0.57
CA ASN A 392 -27.05 -38.47 0.92
C ASN A 392 -27.40 -38.96 2.34
N GLN A 393 -28.70 -39.16 2.58
CA GLN A 393 -29.28 -39.60 3.87
C GLN A 393 -28.50 -40.74 4.55
N ALA A 394 -27.89 -41.64 3.77
CA ALA A 394 -27.07 -42.75 4.26
C ALA A 394 -25.76 -42.32 4.94
N TYR A 395 -25.13 -41.24 4.47
CA TYR A 395 -23.87 -40.72 5.04
C TYR A 395 -24.11 -39.85 6.28
N LEU A 396 -25.19 -39.05 6.28
CA LEU A 396 -25.61 -38.30 7.47
C LEU A 396 -25.97 -39.20 8.66
N LYS A 397 -26.64 -40.33 8.40
CA LYS A 397 -26.95 -41.34 9.42
C LYS A 397 -25.69 -41.96 10.05
N LYS A 398 -24.59 -42.08 9.29
CA LYS A 398 -23.30 -42.56 9.82
C LYS A 398 -22.60 -41.51 10.70
N LEU A 399 -22.82 -40.22 10.45
CA LEU A 399 -22.08 -39.13 11.11
C LEU A 399 -22.70 -38.66 12.44
N PHE A 400 -24.03 -38.78 12.60
CA PHE A 400 -24.77 -38.21 13.75
C PHE A 400 -25.57 -39.21 14.61
N ALA A 401 -25.44 -40.52 14.40
CA ALA A 401 -26.17 -41.49 15.22
C ALA A 401 -25.55 -41.66 16.61
N LYS A 402 -26.11 -40.98 17.62
CA LYS A 402 -26.01 -41.41 19.03
C LYS A 402 -27.17 -42.33 19.46
N ASP A 403 -28.35 -42.25 18.82
CA ASP A 403 -29.49 -43.14 19.11
C ASP A 403 -29.92 -44.04 17.93
N ALA A 404 -29.54 -43.70 16.68
CA ALA A 404 -29.98 -44.42 15.48
C ALA A 404 -29.00 -45.52 14.97
N PHE A 405 -27.97 -45.85 15.76
CA PHE A 405 -27.01 -46.93 15.40
C PHE A 405 -27.59 -48.34 15.60
N LEU A 406 -28.70 -48.49 16.34
CA LEU A 406 -29.23 -49.82 16.67
C LEU A 406 -30.26 -50.39 15.70
N THR A 407 -30.95 -49.59 14.88
CA THR A 407 -32.11 -50.11 14.11
C THR A 407 -31.72 -50.94 12.87
N ALA A 408 -30.44 -50.97 12.49
CA ALA A 408 -29.94 -51.76 11.36
C ALA A 408 -28.92 -52.84 11.76
N VAL A 409 -28.78 -53.14 13.06
CA VAL A 409 -28.04 -54.33 13.50
C VAL A 409 -29.00 -55.52 13.39
N GLN A 410 -29.17 -56.01 12.17
CA GLN A 410 -29.67 -57.36 11.96
C GLN A 410 -28.70 -58.33 12.64
N ALA A 411 -29.22 -59.07 13.62
CA ALA A 411 -28.56 -60.17 14.34
C ALA A 411 -27.30 -59.81 15.13
N VAL A 412 -27.47 -59.22 16.32
CA VAL A 412 -26.45 -59.28 17.39
C VAL A 412 -27.14 -59.74 18.67
N ASN A 413 -26.57 -60.77 19.31
CA ASN A 413 -26.98 -61.18 20.65
C ASN A 413 -27.00 -59.97 21.58
N LEU A 414 -28.12 -59.72 22.25
CA LEU A 414 -28.21 -58.67 23.27
C LEU A 414 -27.43 -59.11 24.52
N SER A 415 -26.19 -58.64 24.66
CA SER A 415 -25.40 -58.79 25.89
C SER A 415 -25.45 -57.50 26.70
N ALA A 416 -26.42 -57.40 27.61
CA ALA A 416 -26.59 -56.25 28.50
C ALA A 416 -26.48 -56.66 29.96
N LYS A 417 -25.80 -55.86 30.79
CA LYS A 417 -25.76 -56.04 32.25
C LYS A 417 -27.10 -55.68 32.91
N GLN A 418 -27.81 -54.71 32.34
CA GLN A 418 -29.11 -54.24 32.79
C GLN A 418 -29.93 -53.78 31.58
N ILE A 419 -31.22 -54.11 31.59
CA ILE A 419 -32.22 -53.54 30.69
C ILE A 419 -33.16 -52.73 31.59
N ALA A 420 -33.26 -51.43 31.37
CA ALA A 420 -34.11 -50.52 32.12
C ALA A 420 -35.11 -49.88 31.15
N GLY A 421 -36.37 -50.31 31.23
CA GLY A 421 -37.46 -49.87 30.36
C GLY A 421 -37.53 -50.59 29.00
N GLY A 422 -38.57 -50.27 28.24
CA GLY A 422 -38.86 -50.82 26.92
C GLY A 422 -39.55 -52.19 26.92
N ILE A 423 -39.73 -52.73 25.70
CA ILE A 423 -40.53 -53.94 25.45
C ILE A 423 -39.72 -54.94 24.60
N ALA A 424 -39.51 -56.15 25.12
CA ALA A 424 -38.99 -57.28 24.36
C ALA A 424 -40.16 -58.11 23.80
N LYS A 425 -40.44 -57.99 22.50
CA LYS A 425 -41.62 -58.57 21.84
C LYS A 425 -41.27 -59.77 20.97
N ALA A 426 -42.03 -60.85 21.08
CA ALA A 426 -41.95 -61.96 20.15
C ALA A 426 -42.45 -61.54 18.76
N LEU A 427 -41.71 -61.87 17.69
CA LEU A 427 -42.03 -61.44 16.32
C LEU A 427 -43.38 -61.98 15.83
N ASN A 428 -43.83 -63.11 16.34
CA ASN A 428 -45.14 -63.68 16.05
C ASN A 428 -46.28 -62.98 16.83
N GLY A 429 -45.98 -61.98 17.66
CA GLY A 429 -46.94 -61.28 18.49
C GLY A 429 -47.50 -62.07 19.66
N GLY A 430 -46.97 -63.27 19.95
CA GLY A 430 -47.55 -64.17 20.97
C GLY A 430 -47.26 -63.78 22.42
N MET A 431 -46.21 -63.00 22.67
CA MET A 431 -45.73 -62.63 24.01
C MET A 431 -44.90 -61.34 23.96
N ASP A 432 -44.87 -60.61 25.07
CA ASP A 432 -43.81 -59.64 25.36
C ASP A 432 -43.37 -59.65 26.83
N VAL A 433 -42.17 -59.12 27.07
CA VAL A 433 -41.70 -58.67 28.39
C VAL A 433 -41.66 -57.16 28.35
N ASN A 434 -42.56 -56.52 29.09
CA ASN A 434 -42.72 -55.08 29.16
C ASN A 434 -42.12 -54.58 30.49
N PHE A 435 -40.93 -53.98 30.41
CA PHE A 435 -40.22 -53.46 31.58
C PHE A 435 -40.80 -52.13 32.08
N ASP A 436 -41.53 -51.40 31.23
CA ASP A 436 -42.18 -50.14 31.61
C ASP A 436 -43.41 -50.41 32.48
N GLU A 437 -44.16 -51.47 32.18
CA GLU A 437 -45.32 -51.89 32.97
C GLU A 437 -44.98 -52.93 34.05
N SER A 438 -43.74 -53.42 34.11
CA SER A 438 -43.31 -54.52 34.99
C SER A 438 -44.13 -55.80 34.78
N LYS A 439 -44.41 -56.17 33.52
CA LYS A 439 -45.24 -57.33 33.16
C LYS A 439 -44.58 -58.25 32.14
N ILE A 440 -44.97 -59.52 32.20
CA ILE A 440 -44.77 -60.49 31.12
C ILE A 440 -46.15 -60.86 30.58
N ASN A 441 -46.41 -60.53 29.32
CA ASN A 441 -47.73 -60.68 28.71
C ASN A 441 -47.75 -61.84 27.73
N PHE A 442 -48.81 -62.67 27.79
CA PHE A 442 -49.08 -63.76 26.88
C PHE A 442 -50.39 -63.48 26.14
N TYR A 443 -50.34 -63.35 24.81
CA TYR A 443 -51.48 -62.92 23.99
C TYR A 443 -52.13 -64.06 23.20
N THR A 444 -51.55 -65.26 23.26
CA THR A 444 -52.00 -66.41 22.47
C THR A 444 -51.93 -67.67 23.30
N ASN A 445 -52.73 -68.68 22.94
CA ASN A 445 -52.70 -70.02 23.56
C ASN A 445 -51.39 -70.80 23.30
N VAL A 446 -50.42 -70.22 22.60
CA VAL A 446 -49.15 -70.87 22.20
C VAL A 446 -48.00 -70.44 23.11
N ALA A 447 -48.03 -69.21 23.62
CA ALA A 447 -46.91 -68.70 24.39
C ALA A 447 -46.91 -69.29 25.82
N ALA A 448 -45.74 -69.76 26.26
CA ALA A 448 -45.55 -70.45 27.53
C ALA A 448 -44.14 -70.21 28.11
N ILE A 449 -43.99 -70.38 29.41
CA ILE A 449 -42.68 -70.49 30.07
C ILE A 449 -42.38 -71.98 30.19
N ARG A 450 -41.26 -72.45 29.62
CA ARG A 450 -40.94 -73.88 29.55
C ARG A 450 -39.51 -74.21 29.89
N ARG A 451 -39.31 -75.37 30.52
CA ARG A 451 -38.02 -76.06 30.61
C ARG A 451 -38.07 -77.32 29.75
N ILE A 452 -37.22 -77.37 28.74
CA ILE A 452 -36.99 -78.53 27.89
C ILE A 452 -35.62 -79.09 28.25
N TYR A 453 -35.57 -80.32 28.74
CA TYR A 453 -34.34 -81.02 29.04
C TYR A 453 -34.42 -82.44 28.47
N THR A 454 -33.54 -82.75 27.52
CA THR A 454 -33.55 -84.00 26.76
C THR A 454 -33.61 -85.21 27.69
N GLY A 455 -34.56 -86.11 27.45
CA GLY A 455 -34.77 -87.31 28.26
C GLY A 455 -35.67 -87.13 29.49
N HIS A 456 -36.20 -85.92 29.75
CA HIS A 456 -37.06 -85.62 30.89
C HIS A 456 -38.40 -84.98 30.45
N PRO A 457 -39.46 -85.06 31.29
CA PRO A 457 -40.72 -84.37 31.03
C PRO A 457 -40.56 -82.87 30.78
N THR A 458 -41.33 -82.30 29.85
CA THR A 458 -41.40 -80.85 29.66
C THR A 458 -42.12 -80.24 30.85
N GLN A 459 -41.52 -79.25 31.49
CA GLN A 459 -42.12 -78.50 32.60
C GLN A 459 -42.56 -77.14 32.07
N PHE A 460 -43.76 -76.69 32.42
CA PHE A 460 -44.30 -75.46 31.85
C PHE A 460 -45.27 -74.72 32.76
N ILE A 461 -45.35 -73.40 32.53
CA ILE A 461 -46.45 -72.53 32.92
C ILE A 461 -47.09 -72.04 31.62
N LYS A 462 -48.38 -72.27 31.47
CA LYS A 462 -49.13 -71.91 30.26
C LYS A 462 -50.47 -71.30 30.62
N PHE A 463 -50.83 -70.28 29.85
CA PHE A 463 -52.14 -69.66 29.87
C PHE A 463 -52.84 -69.98 28.56
N GLU A 464 -54.07 -70.48 28.65
CA GLU A 464 -54.84 -70.79 27.45
C GLU A 464 -56.32 -70.59 27.69
N THR A 465 -57.05 -70.41 26.59
CA THR A 465 -58.49 -70.33 26.56
C THR A 465 -59.06 -71.47 25.73
N GLU A 466 -60.08 -72.15 26.25
CA GLU A 466 -60.86 -73.15 25.51
C GLU A 466 -62.34 -72.98 25.84
N GLY A 467 -63.15 -72.71 24.81
CA GLY A 467 -64.56 -72.36 25.00
C GLY A 467 -64.71 -71.12 25.89
N ASN A 468 -65.47 -71.26 26.98
CA ASN A 468 -65.73 -70.18 27.94
C ASN A 468 -64.76 -70.15 29.13
N TYR A 469 -63.75 -71.01 29.15
CA TYR A 469 -62.80 -71.10 30.27
C TYR A 469 -61.43 -70.53 29.89
N SER A 470 -60.86 -69.78 30.83
CA SER A 470 -59.44 -69.45 30.87
C SER A 470 -58.74 -70.37 31.85
N ARG A 471 -57.57 -70.88 31.48
CA ARG A 471 -56.83 -71.86 32.25
C ARG A 471 -55.44 -71.37 32.55
N THR A 472 -55.08 -71.44 33.82
CA THR A 472 -53.70 -71.35 34.29
C THR A 472 -53.20 -72.75 34.57
N ILE A 473 -52.23 -73.21 33.80
CA ILE A 473 -51.68 -74.55 33.89
C ILE A 473 -50.25 -74.45 34.39
N ILE A 474 -49.94 -75.16 35.47
CA ILE A 474 -48.59 -75.26 36.02
C ILE A 474 -48.31 -76.73 36.24
N GLY A 475 -47.35 -77.30 35.52
CA GLY A 475 -47.06 -78.71 35.66
C GLY A 475 -45.97 -79.22 34.75
N SER A 476 -45.93 -80.55 34.62
CA SER A 476 -45.03 -81.24 33.72
C SER A 476 -45.74 -82.35 32.97
N ASN A 477 -45.24 -82.68 31.79
CA ASN A 477 -45.83 -83.72 30.96
C ASN A 477 -44.74 -84.62 30.37
N ARG A 478 -44.84 -85.93 30.67
CA ARG A 478 -43.86 -86.93 30.24
C ARG A 478 -43.80 -87.10 28.72
N ASN A 479 -44.87 -86.80 28.00
CA ASN A 479 -44.90 -86.91 26.53
C ASN A 479 -44.25 -85.70 25.80
N GLY A 480 -43.81 -84.69 26.56
CA GLY A 480 -43.14 -83.49 26.04
C GLY A 480 -44.07 -82.35 25.62
N GLY A 481 -45.38 -82.57 25.55
CA GLY A 481 -46.37 -81.57 25.15
C GLY A 481 -46.84 -80.67 26.31
N GLU A 482 -47.42 -79.53 25.97
CA GLU A 482 -47.88 -78.50 26.91
C GLU A 482 -49.41 -78.58 27.12
N VAL A 483 -49.93 -79.80 27.28
CA VAL A 483 -51.37 -80.08 27.38
C VAL A 483 -51.66 -80.78 28.71
N PHE A 484 -52.65 -80.27 29.46
CA PHE A 484 -52.99 -80.80 30.80
C PHE A 484 -53.87 -82.06 30.73
N ASN A 485 -54.68 -82.22 29.69
CA ASN A 485 -55.61 -83.34 29.54
C ASN A 485 -54.94 -84.64 29.02
N SER A 486 -53.64 -84.79 29.30
CA SER A 486 -52.87 -85.99 28.97
C SER A 486 -52.79 -86.93 30.16
N ALA A 487 -52.85 -88.25 29.91
CA ALA A 487 -52.60 -89.28 30.93
C ALA A 487 -51.17 -89.20 31.55
N THR A 488 -50.29 -88.41 30.94
CA THR A 488 -48.90 -88.24 31.36
C THR A 488 -48.62 -86.88 32.01
N PHE A 489 -49.65 -86.06 32.20
CA PHE A 489 -49.54 -84.77 32.87
C PHE A 489 -49.65 -84.91 34.38
N ALA A 490 -48.82 -84.16 35.10
CA ALA A 490 -48.94 -83.96 36.53
C ALA A 490 -48.74 -82.46 36.85
N GLY A 491 -49.63 -81.89 37.64
CA GLY A 491 -49.63 -80.45 37.91
C GLY A 491 -50.95 -79.92 38.45
N ILE A 492 -51.09 -78.60 38.45
CA ILE A 492 -52.30 -77.90 38.88
C ILE A 492 -52.87 -77.14 37.69
N VAL A 493 -54.19 -77.20 37.54
CA VAL A 493 -54.94 -76.44 36.55
C VAL A 493 -56.00 -75.65 37.29
N VAL A 494 -55.90 -74.32 37.19
CA VAL A 494 -56.95 -73.40 37.64
C VAL A 494 -57.74 -73.02 36.41
N GLU A 495 -59.01 -73.38 36.37
CA GLU A 495 -59.95 -73.02 35.31
C GLU A 495 -60.97 -72.04 35.88
N ASN A 496 -61.08 -70.89 35.24
CA ASN A 496 -62.10 -69.91 35.57
C ASN A 496 -62.82 -69.45 34.31
N THR A 497 -63.97 -68.83 34.50
CA THR A 497 -64.83 -68.40 33.39
C THR A 497 -65.34 -66.98 33.63
N ASN A 498 -65.64 -66.28 32.53
CA ASN A 498 -66.32 -65.00 32.58
C ASN A 498 -67.84 -65.13 32.77
N ASN A 499 -68.38 -66.34 32.85
CA ASN A 499 -69.80 -66.60 33.07
C ASN A 499 -70.14 -66.71 34.57
N ILE A 500 -70.98 -65.80 35.07
CA ILE A 500 -71.28 -65.60 36.50
C ILE A 500 -71.93 -66.80 37.21
N ASN A 501 -72.43 -67.80 36.48
CA ASN A 501 -73.12 -68.99 37.02
C ASN A 501 -72.43 -70.31 36.65
N THR A 502 -71.16 -70.27 36.33
CA THR A 502 -70.37 -71.47 36.01
C THR A 502 -69.30 -71.66 37.09
N GLU A 503 -69.15 -72.88 37.58
CA GLU A 503 -68.18 -73.19 38.64
C GLU A 503 -66.74 -73.05 38.14
N ASP A 504 -65.92 -72.36 38.93
CA ASP A 504 -64.47 -72.33 38.77
C ASP A 504 -63.86 -73.61 39.37
N ASN A 505 -62.85 -74.17 38.71
CA ASN A 505 -62.25 -75.43 39.10
C ASN A 505 -60.76 -75.27 39.40
N VAL A 506 -60.31 -75.89 40.49
CA VAL A 506 -58.89 -76.15 40.72
C VAL A 506 -58.69 -77.65 40.68
N ARG A 507 -58.00 -78.13 39.65
CA ARG A 507 -57.70 -79.54 39.45
C ARG A 507 -56.24 -79.81 39.79
N VAL A 508 -56.01 -80.80 40.65
CA VAL A 508 -54.68 -81.29 40.98
C VAL A 508 -54.51 -82.66 40.33
N TYR A 509 -53.60 -82.75 39.37
CA TYR A 509 -53.31 -83.95 38.60
C TYR A 509 -52.04 -84.62 39.10
N GLY A 510 -52.16 -85.91 39.40
CA GLY A 510 -51.05 -86.77 39.78
C GLY A 510 -51.57 -88.08 40.36
N ASP A 511 -50.77 -89.15 40.25
CA ASP A 511 -51.10 -90.45 40.84
C ASP A 511 -51.09 -90.38 42.38
N ASN A 512 -50.13 -89.64 42.93
CA ASN A 512 -49.99 -89.37 44.35
C ASN A 512 -49.90 -87.85 44.58
N THR A 513 -50.92 -87.29 45.22
CA THR A 513 -50.94 -85.91 45.68
C THR A 513 -50.58 -85.89 47.17
N LEU A 514 -49.43 -85.33 47.50
CA LEU A 514 -48.90 -85.32 48.85
C LEU A 514 -49.08 -83.92 49.46
N PHE A 515 -49.96 -83.80 50.45
CA PHE A 515 -50.08 -82.59 51.27
C PHE A 515 -49.11 -82.70 52.43
N ARG A 516 -47.94 -82.06 52.32
CA ARG A 516 -46.84 -82.21 53.29
C ARG A 516 -46.43 -80.87 53.89
N HIS A 517 -46.01 -80.90 55.15
CA HIS A 517 -45.34 -79.77 55.81
C HIS A 517 -43.81 -79.76 55.55
N ALA A 518 -43.19 -80.94 55.41
CA ALA A 518 -41.76 -81.12 55.18
C ALA A 518 -41.48 -82.39 54.35
N GLN A 519 -40.22 -82.67 54.01
CA GLN A 519 -39.83 -83.82 53.17
C GLN A 519 -40.20 -85.19 53.77
N GLY A 520 -40.40 -85.30 55.09
CA GLY A 520 -40.75 -86.55 55.76
C GLY A 520 -42.25 -86.88 55.82
N ASP A 521 -42.54 -87.98 56.51
CA ASP A 521 -43.81 -88.55 57.03
C ASP A 521 -44.96 -87.64 57.50
N VAL A 522 -44.97 -86.32 57.28
CA VAL A 522 -45.89 -85.40 57.99
C VAL A 522 -46.90 -84.78 57.03
N GLY A 523 -48.16 -85.21 57.14
CA GLY A 523 -49.29 -84.68 56.37
C GLY A 523 -50.24 -85.77 55.85
N TRP A 524 -50.76 -85.60 54.63
CA TRP A 524 -51.74 -86.51 54.01
C TRP A 524 -51.32 -86.92 52.60
N ASN A 525 -51.55 -88.19 52.26
CA ASN A 525 -51.35 -88.73 50.93
C ASN A 525 -52.72 -89.01 50.30
N ILE A 526 -53.01 -88.37 49.17
CA ILE A 526 -54.17 -88.68 48.34
C ILE A 526 -53.68 -89.44 47.11
N ASN A 527 -54.04 -90.71 46.99
CA ASN A 527 -53.71 -91.53 45.85
C ASN A 527 -54.92 -91.60 44.90
N SER A 528 -54.79 -90.95 43.74
CA SER A 528 -55.86 -90.82 42.74
C SER A 528 -56.15 -92.15 42.03
N VAL A 529 -55.17 -93.04 41.93
CA VAL A 529 -55.30 -94.34 41.24
C VAL A 529 -56.12 -95.34 42.07
N THR A 530 -55.84 -95.42 43.37
CA THR A 530 -56.50 -96.31 44.32
C THR A 530 -57.64 -95.63 45.08
N GLN A 531 -57.84 -94.32 44.83
CA GLN A 531 -58.89 -93.49 45.43
C GLN A 531 -58.87 -93.52 46.96
N ARG A 532 -57.67 -93.39 47.55
CA ARG A 532 -57.45 -93.44 49.01
C ARG A 532 -56.86 -92.13 49.52
N ILE A 533 -57.37 -91.67 50.66
CA ILE A 533 -56.78 -90.60 51.47
C ILE A 533 -56.26 -91.26 52.74
N VAL A 534 -54.95 -91.16 52.99
CA VAL A 534 -54.30 -91.75 54.17
C VAL A 534 -53.37 -90.73 54.81
N PRO A 535 -53.23 -90.72 56.15
CA PRO A 535 -52.18 -89.93 56.79
C PRO A 535 -50.81 -90.43 56.32
N ALA A 536 -49.87 -89.50 56.18
CA ALA A 536 -48.55 -89.80 55.66
C ALA A 536 -47.73 -90.66 56.64
N ASN A 537 -47.93 -90.47 57.95
CA ASN A 537 -47.43 -91.31 59.03
C ASN A 537 -48.63 -91.86 59.81
N ILE A 538 -48.80 -93.18 59.82
CA ILE A 538 -49.93 -93.84 60.48
C ILE A 538 -49.89 -93.72 62.01
N ASN A 539 -48.70 -93.48 62.58
CA ASN A 539 -48.51 -93.30 64.02
C ASN A 539 -48.73 -91.84 64.46
N ALA A 540 -48.96 -90.91 63.53
CA ALA A 540 -49.26 -89.52 63.85
C ALA A 540 -50.76 -89.33 64.08
N GLU A 541 -51.11 -88.51 65.07
CA GLU A 541 -52.50 -88.09 65.28
C GLU A 541 -53.04 -87.46 63.99
N SER A 542 -54.16 -88.00 63.50
CA SER A 542 -54.76 -87.62 62.23
C SER A 542 -56.26 -87.48 62.43
N GLU A 543 -56.79 -86.28 62.21
CA GLU A 543 -58.19 -85.96 62.48
C GLU A 543 -58.82 -85.23 61.29
N ILE A 544 -60.05 -85.61 60.94
CA ILE A 544 -60.89 -84.91 59.96
C ILE A 544 -62.11 -84.40 60.71
N TRP A 545 -62.26 -83.08 60.81
CA TRP A 545 -63.43 -82.46 61.42
C TRP A 545 -64.49 -82.23 60.34
N SER A 546 -65.64 -82.88 60.48
CA SER A 546 -66.79 -82.64 59.62
C SER A 546 -68.06 -82.58 60.45
N LYS A 547 -69.01 -81.74 60.03
CA LYS A 547 -70.36 -81.72 60.61
C LYS A 547 -71.10 -83.04 60.37
N HIS A 548 -70.89 -83.65 59.20
CA HIS A 548 -71.51 -84.91 58.81
C HIS A 548 -70.50 -85.79 58.08
N PHE A 549 -70.41 -87.07 58.47
CA PHE A 549 -69.78 -88.09 57.65
C PHE A 549 -70.86 -88.82 56.85
N VAL A 550 -70.65 -88.94 55.55
CA VAL A 550 -71.60 -89.57 54.63
C VAL A 550 -70.94 -90.76 53.97
N ALA A 551 -71.59 -91.92 54.04
CA ALA A 551 -71.21 -93.12 53.32
C ALA A 551 -72.33 -93.53 52.36
N PRO A 552 -72.03 -94.14 51.20
CA PRO A 552 -73.06 -94.66 50.31
C PRO A 552 -73.76 -95.89 50.89
N ASP A 553 -75.07 -96.03 50.68
CA ASP A 553 -75.79 -97.30 50.88
C ASP A 553 -75.52 -98.30 49.75
N LYS A 554 -76.14 -99.49 49.81
CA LYS A 554 -76.03 -100.52 48.75
C LYS A 554 -76.49 -100.07 47.35
N ASN A 555 -77.17 -98.93 47.25
CA ASN A 555 -77.65 -98.32 46.02
C ASN A 555 -76.96 -96.97 45.73
N SER A 556 -75.82 -96.69 46.36
CA SER A 556 -75.04 -95.45 46.20
C SER A 556 -75.76 -94.17 46.65
N LYS A 557 -76.79 -94.27 47.49
CA LYS A 557 -77.45 -93.11 48.11
C LYS A 557 -76.66 -92.64 49.33
N PRO A 558 -76.52 -91.32 49.55
CA PRO A 558 -75.79 -90.81 50.71
C PRO A 558 -76.52 -91.12 52.01
N VAL A 559 -75.84 -91.81 52.93
CA VAL A 559 -76.31 -92.08 54.30
C VAL A 559 -75.43 -91.34 55.28
N ARG A 560 -76.05 -90.49 56.09
CA ARG A 560 -75.40 -89.78 57.19
C ARG A 560 -75.09 -90.75 58.33
N LEU A 561 -73.81 -90.94 58.62
CA LEU A 561 -73.34 -91.87 59.64
C LEU A 561 -73.75 -91.41 61.05
N ASP A 562 -73.80 -90.11 61.30
CA ASP A 562 -74.26 -89.54 62.57
C ASP A 562 -75.73 -89.87 62.84
N THR A 563 -76.59 -89.79 61.82
CA THR A 563 -77.99 -90.22 61.94
C THR A 563 -78.12 -91.72 62.15
N ALA A 564 -77.31 -92.53 61.47
CA ALA A 564 -77.30 -93.98 61.64
C ALA A 564 -76.83 -94.39 63.06
N VAL A 565 -75.79 -93.74 63.58
CA VAL A 565 -75.27 -93.97 64.93
C VAL A 565 -76.25 -93.47 66.00
N ALA A 566 -76.90 -92.33 65.78
CA ALA A 566 -77.96 -91.83 66.68
C ALA A 566 -79.13 -92.82 66.76
N ALA A 567 -79.58 -93.38 65.62
CA ALA A 567 -80.62 -94.39 65.60
C ALA A 567 -80.22 -95.66 66.38
N LEU A 568 -78.94 -96.06 66.31
CA LEU A 568 -78.42 -97.15 67.15
C LEU A 568 -78.48 -96.76 68.63
N TRP A 569 -78.00 -95.57 69.01
CA TRP A 569 -78.02 -95.10 70.39
C TRP A 569 -79.43 -94.96 70.97
N ASP A 570 -80.41 -94.52 70.18
CA ASP A 570 -81.81 -94.46 70.58
C ASP A 570 -82.34 -95.87 70.90
N ILE A 571 -81.99 -96.87 70.07
CA ILE A 571 -82.29 -98.28 70.37
C ILE A 571 -81.66 -98.68 71.71
N TRP A 572 -80.37 -98.40 71.94
CA TRP A 572 -79.68 -98.70 73.20
C TRP A 572 -80.31 -98.00 74.42
N ASN A 573 -80.74 -96.75 74.28
CA ASN A 573 -81.46 -96.01 75.33
C ASN A 573 -82.77 -96.70 75.71
N HIS A 574 -83.55 -97.18 74.73
CA HIS A 574 -84.75 -97.96 75.02
C HIS A 574 -84.45 -99.28 75.78
N ILE A 575 -83.27 -99.88 75.58
CA ILE A 575 -82.82 -101.08 76.33
C ILE A 575 -82.52 -100.74 77.80
N ILE A 576 -81.76 -99.67 78.04
CA ILE A 576 -81.29 -99.30 79.40
C ILE A 576 -82.46 -98.87 80.30
N TYR A 577 -83.44 -98.16 79.74
CA TYR A 577 -84.61 -97.70 80.48
C TYR A 577 -85.77 -98.71 80.54
N ASN A 578 -85.51 -100.00 80.22
CA ASN A 578 -86.46 -101.11 80.32
C ASN A 578 -87.78 -100.91 79.54
N ASN A 579 -87.75 -100.12 78.46
CA ASN A 579 -88.92 -99.93 77.61
C ASN A 579 -89.20 -101.17 76.73
N PHE A 580 -88.28 -102.16 76.69
CA PHE A 580 -88.45 -103.47 76.05
C PHE A 580 -87.94 -104.61 76.95
N GLU A 581 -88.75 -105.64 77.19
CA GLU A 581 -88.28 -106.91 77.80
C GLU A 581 -87.60 -107.77 76.73
N PHE A 582 -86.26 -107.79 76.72
CA PHE A 582 -85.54 -108.77 75.90
C PHE A 582 -85.48 -110.12 76.59
N ASN A 583 -85.58 -111.20 75.81
CA ASN A 583 -85.28 -112.55 76.29
C ASN A 583 -83.77 -112.76 76.45
N GLU A 584 -83.37 -113.77 77.23
CA GLU A 584 -81.97 -114.07 77.55
C GLU A 584 -81.10 -114.35 76.31
N ALA A 585 -81.70 -114.98 75.29
CA ALA A 585 -81.03 -115.29 74.03
C ALA A 585 -80.62 -114.01 73.27
N LEU A 586 -81.51 -113.02 73.19
CA LEU A 586 -81.21 -111.76 72.50
C LEU A 586 -80.20 -110.92 73.27
N ARG A 587 -80.28 -110.86 74.61
CA ARG A 587 -79.25 -110.22 75.44
C ARG A 587 -77.87 -110.85 75.22
N THR A 588 -77.80 -112.18 75.20
CA THR A 588 -76.56 -112.90 74.94
C THR A 588 -76.02 -112.61 73.54
N HIS A 589 -76.89 -112.56 72.53
CA HIS A 589 -76.49 -112.26 71.16
C HIS A 589 -75.96 -110.84 71.01
N ILE A 590 -76.62 -109.84 71.60
CA ILE A 590 -76.17 -108.43 71.57
C ILE A 590 -74.83 -108.28 72.30
N LYS A 591 -74.66 -108.93 73.45
CA LYS A 591 -73.40 -108.91 74.23
C LYS A 591 -72.25 -109.55 73.45
N ALA A 592 -72.49 -110.71 72.83
CA ALA A 592 -71.52 -111.39 71.97
C ALA A 592 -71.14 -110.54 70.74
N ARG A 593 -72.11 -109.85 70.13
CA ARG A 593 -71.84 -108.94 69.01
C ARG A 593 -71.02 -107.74 69.43
N ARG A 594 -71.31 -107.12 70.58
CA ARG A 594 -70.49 -106.02 71.15
C ARG A 594 -69.07 -106.48 71.46
N ASP A 595 -68.92 -107.65 72.08
CA ASP A 595 -67.62 -108.15 72.51
C ASP A 595 -66.73 -108.53 71.30
N ASN A 596 -67.34 -109.01 70.19
CA ASN A 596 -66.66 -109.19 68.91
C ASN A 596 -66.34 -107.90 68.15
N TRP A 597 -66.91 -106.76 68.56
CA TRP A 597 -66.76 -105.48 67.85
C TRP A 597 -65.68 -104.56 68.43
N LYS A 598 -64.87 -105.03 69.39
CA LYS A 598 -63.77 -104.23 69.94
C LYS A 598 -62.79 -103.86 68.82
N PHE A 599 -62.62 -102.55 68.58
CA PHE A 599 -61.50 -102.00 67.85
C PHE A 599 -60.20 -102.44 68.53
N GLU A 600 -59.35 -103.18 67.82
CA GLU A 600 -57.94 -103.33 68.21
C GLU A 600 -57.26 -101.96 68.04
N LEU A 601 -57.15 -101.20 69.14
CA LEU A 601 -56.15 -100.15 69.27
C LEU A 601 -54.80 -100.83 69.47
N ASN A 602 -54.15 -101.20 68.37
CA ASN A 602 -52.71 -101.41 68.40
C ASN A 602 -52.09 -100.00 68.44
N LEU A 603 -51.81 -99.52 69.65
CA LEU A 603 -50.97 -98.35 69.92
C LEU A 603 -49.51 -98.66 69.60
#